data_AF-A0A9E0SV44-F1
#
_entry.id   AF-A0A9E0SV44-F1
#
_cell.length_a   1.000
_cell.length_b   1.000
_cell.length_c   1.000
_cell.angle_alpha   90.00
_cell.angle_beta   90.00
_cell.angle_gamma   90.00
#
_symmetry.space_group_name_H-M   'P 1'
#
loop_
_entity.id
_entity.type
_entity.pdbx_description
1 polymer ?
#
loop_
_entity_poly.entity_id
_entity_poly.type
_entity_poly.pdbx_seq_one_letter_code
_entity_poly.pdbx_strand_id
1 'polypeptide(L)'
;MFENPNRAQREGFPYFVVMQSDQLDFFSTRFVMPLARMAQVPAVLPRRLSQTVEIRGERLHPAAHLSAPLPKRVMGEPVASLKAQADVLREALDAVVSGV
;
A
#
# COMPACT_ATOMS: atom_id res chain seq x y z
N MET A 1 2.55 5.33 -6.60
CA MET A 1 2.66 3.86 -6.51
C MET A 1 3.93 3.43 -7.21
N PHE A 2 4.64 2.46 -6.66
CA PHE A 2 5.92 1.93 -7.13
C PHE A 2 5.84 0.41 -7.22
N GLU A 3 6.58 -0.19 -8.15
CA GLU A 3 6.75 -1.65 -8.15
C GLU A 3 7.59 -2.08 -6.94
N ASN A 4 7.29 -3.24 -6.38
CA ASN A 4 8.07 -3.80 -5.29
C ASN A 4 9.52 -4.06 -5.74
N PRO A 5 10.54 -3.43 -5.14
CA PRO A 5 11.93 -3.64 -5.54
C PRO A 5 12.41 -5.07 -5.26
N ASN A 6 11.81 -5.78 -4.31
CA ASN A 6 12.10 -7.18 -4.05
C ASN A 6 11.32 -8.08 -5.01
N ARG A 7 12.01 -8.58 -6.04
CA ARG A 7 11.44 -9.48 -7.07
C ARG A 7 10.79 -10.73 -6.48
N ALA A 8 11.37 -11.33 -5.44
CA ALA A 8 10.85 -12.54 -4.82
C ALA A 8 9.48 -12.33 -4.14
N GLN A 9 9.18 -11.09 -3.74
CA GLN A 9 7.91 -10.75 -3.09
C GLN A 9 6.83 -10.27 -4.07
N ARG A 10 7.17 -10.01 -5.34
CA ARG A 10 6.23 -9.42 -6.31
C ARG A 10 5.04 -10.30 -6.61
N GLU A 11 5.15 -11.61 -6.44
CA GLU A 11 4.03 -12.54 -6.62
C GLU A 11 2.89 -12.21 -5.64
N GLY A 12 3.20 -12.05 -4.35
CA GLY A 12 2.23 -11.68 -3.32
C GLY A 12 2.00 -10.18 -3.17
N PHE A 13 3.04 -9.36 -3.34
CA PHE A 13 3.03 -7.91 -3.11
C PHE A 13 3.67 -7.18 -4.30
N PRO A 14 2.96 -7.03 -5.43
CA PRO A 14 3.52 -6.44 -6.64
C PRO A 14 3.88 -4.96 -6.50
N TYR A 15 3.18 -4.21 -5.65
CA TYR A 15 3.30 -2.76 -5.59
C TYR A 15 3.33 -2.24 -4.15
N PHE A 16 3.89 -1.05 -4.00
CA PHE A 16 3.76 -0.22 -2.80
C PHE A 16 3.17 1.14 -3.16
N VAL A 17 2.39 1.69 -2.24
CA VAL A 17 1.94 3.08 -2.29
C VAL A 17 2.64 3.89 -1.19
N VAL A 18 3.14 5.06 -1.54
CA VAL A 18 3.68 6.01 -0.56
C VAL A 18 2.51 6.64 0.16
N MET A 19 2.47 6.48 1.48
CA MET A 19 1.47 7.06 2.37
C MET A 19 2.00 8.29 3.11
N GLN A 20 3.30 8.50 3.06
CA GLN A 20 3.98 9.66 3.66
C GLN A 20 3.50 10.96 3.02
N SER A 21 3.28 11.99 3.84
CA SER A 21 3.02 13.36 3.39
C SER A 21 4.21 13.91 2.61
N ASP A 22 3.94 14.62 1.50
CA ASP A 22 4.95 15.30 0.70
C ASP A 22 5.73 16.36 1.51
N GLN A 23 5.14 16.88 2.61
CA GLN A 23 5.85 17.77 3.54
C GLN A 23 7.07 17.12 4.19
N LEU A 24 7.12 15.78 4.22
CA LEU A 24 8.19 14.97 4.79
C LEU A 24 9.14 14.44 3.71
N ASP A 25 9.11 14.97 2.48
CA ASP A 25 9.89 14.44 1.36
C ASP A 25 11.42 14.60 1.51
N PHE A 26 11.87 15.43 2.45
CA PHE A 26 13.29 15.64 2.74
C PHE A 26 13.95 14.42 3.42
N PHE A 27 13.18 13.48 3.97
CA PHE A 27 13.73 12.24 4.54
C PHE A 27 14.23 11.26 3.48
N SER A 28 15.18 10.39 3.86
CA SER A 28 15.77 9.37 2.97
C SER A 28 14.91 8.11 2.82
N THR A 29 13.83 7.98 3.59
CA THR A 29 12.86 6.90 3.53
C THR A 29 11.48 7.43 3.13
N ARG A 30 10.61 6.53 2.69
CA ARG A 30 9.18 6.78 2.51
C ARG A 30 8.39 5.78 3.32
N PHE A 31 7.43 6.24 4.12
CA PHE A 31 6.42 5.37 4.70
C PHE A 31 5.52 4.83 3.58
N VAL A 32 5.59 3.52 3.36
CA VAL A 32 4.88 2.84 2.29
C VAL A 32 3.93 1.78 2.83
N MET A 33 2.84 1.58 2.11
CA MET A 33 1.90 0.49 2.32
C MET A 33 2.01 -0.52 1.17
N PRO A 34 2.22 -1.82 1.44
CA PRO A 34 2.17 -2.85 0.41
C PRO A 34 0.75 -3.07 -0.11
N LEU A 35 0.66 -3.40 -1.39
CA LEU A 35 -0.57 -3.81 -2.05
C LEU A 35 -0.47 -5.30 -2.38
N ALA A 36 -1.31 -6.11 -1.76
CA ALA A 36 -1.27 -7.56 -1.83
C ALA A 36 -2.21 -8.12 -2.89
N ARG A 37 -1.76 -9.16 -3.60
CA ARG A 37 -2.66 -10.09 -4.27
C ARG A 37 -3.24 -11.02 -3.21
N MET A 38 -4.56 -11.03 -3.09
CA MET A 38 -5.25 -12.02 -2.28
C MET A 38 -6.26 -12.72 -3.17
N ALA A 39 -6.20 -14.05 -3.23
CA ALA A 39 -7.18 -14.84 -3.98
C ALA A 39 -8.59 -14.70 -3.37
N GLN A 40 -8.67 -14.59 -2.05
CA GLN A 40 -9.88 -14.34 -1.29
C GLN A 40 -9.57 -13.46 -0.09
N VAL A 41 -10.49 -12.56 0.24
CA VAL A 41 -10.44 -11.81 1.49
C VAL A 41 -11.00 -12.68 2.60
N PRO A 42 -10.24 -12.96 3.67
CA PRO A 42 -10.78 -13.60 4.85
C PRO A 42 -12.07 -12.89 5.31
N ALA A 43 -13.16 -13.65 5.45
CA ALA A 43 -14.45 -13.10 5.90
C ALA A 43 -14.39 -12.47 7.30
N VAL A 44 -13.36 -12.81 8.08
CA VAL A 44 -13.08 -12.28 9.41
C VAL A 44 -12.39 -10.92 9.40
N LEU A 45 -11.92 -10.43 8.24
CA LEU A 45 -11.30 -9.10 8.18
C LEU A 45 -12.36 -8.01 8.39
N PRO A 46 -12.10 -7.04 9.29
CA PRO A 46 -12.93 -5.85 9.41
C PRO A 46 -13.12 -5.17 8.05
N ARG A 47 -14.32 -4.63 7.80
CA ARG A 47 -14.68 -4.01 6.51
C ARG A 47 -13.66 -2.99 6.01
N ARG A 48 -13.07 -2.20 6.91
CA ARG A 48 -12.03 -1.20 6.58
C ARG A 48 -10.73 -1.83 6.09
N LEU A 49 -10.41 -3.05 6.54
CA LEU A 49 -9.25 -3.82 6.10
C LEU A 49 -9.55 -4.76 4.91
N SER A 50 -10.83 -4.92 4.55
CA SER A 50 -11.26 -5.76 3.44
C SER A 50 -11.42 -5.01 2.11
N GLN A 51 -11.36 -3.68 2.12
CA GLN A 51 -11.48 -2.86 0.91
C GLN A 51 -10.33 -3.11 -0.07
N THR A 52 -10.57 -2.83 -1.34
CA THR A 52 -9.61 -3.01 -2.43
C THR A 52 -9.37 -1.72 -3.18
N VAL A 53 -8.21 -1.64 -3.81
CA VAL A 53 -7.91 -0.65 -4.84
C VAL A 53 -7.79 -1.36 -6.19
N GLU A 54 -8.18 -0.67 -7.25
CA GLU A 54 -8.02 -1.16 -8.62
C GLU A 54 -6.85 -0.45 -9.30
N ILE A 55 -5.93 -1.25 -9.84
CA ILE A 55 -4.70 -0.80 -10.50
C ILE A 55 -4.53 -1.58 -11.79
N ARG A 56 -4.59 -0.90 -12.94
CA ARG A 56 -4.40 -1.53 -14.26
C ARG A 56 -5.31 -2.75 -14.49
N GLY A 57 -6.56 -2.69 -14.01
CA GLY A 57 -7.54 -3.79 -14.09
C GLY A 57 -7.31 -4.92 -13.07
N GLU A 58 -6.33 -4.80 -12.19
CA GLU A 58 -6.06 -5.72 -11.11
C GLU A 58 -6.61 -5.18 -9.78
N ARG A 59 -7.39 -6.00 -9.06
CA ARG A 59 -7.84 -5.69 -7.70
C ARG A 59 -6.77 -6.10 -6.69
N LEU A 60 -6.34 -5.16 -5.86
CA LEU A 60 -5.29 -5.36 -4.87
C LEU A 60 -5.77 -4.91 -3.49
N HIS A 61 -5.24 -5.59 -2.46
CA HIS A 61 -5.58 -5.34 -1.07
C HIS A 61 -4.53 -4.44 -0.41
N PRO A 62 -4.94 -3.31 0.20
CA PRO A 62 -4.05 -2.54 1.06
C PRO A 62 -3.66 -3.37 2.28
N ALA A 63 -2.42 -3.87 2.33
CA ALA A 63 -1.89 -4.60 3.46
C ALA A 63 -1.35 -3.63 4.52
N ALA A 64 -2.24 -2.80 5.06
CA ALA A 64 -1.91 -1.68 5.94
C ALA A 64 -1.09 -2.09 7.18
N HIS A 65 -1.34 -3.29 7.72
CA HIS A 65 -0.63 -3.85 8.88
C HIS A 65 0.85 -4.20 8.59
N LEU A 66 1.25 -4.23 7.31
CA LEU A 66 2.63 -4.41 6.87
C LEU A 66 3.26 -3.10 6.37
N SER A 67 2.65 -1.95 6.67
CA SER A 67 3.21 -0.65 6.29
C SER A 67 4.54 -0.41 7.01
N ALA A 68 5.54 0.08 6.28
CA ALA A 68 6.91 0.19 6.77
C ALA A 68 7.67 1.32 6.05
N PRO A 69 8.78 1.82 6.62
CA PRO A 69 9.68 2.71 5.90
C PRO A 69 10.46 1.94 4.82
N LEU A 70 10.46 2.46 3.59
CA LEU A 70 11.26 1.97 2.46
C LEU A 70 12.32 3.02 2.07
N PRO A 71 13.61 2.66 1.94
CA PRO A 71 14.64 3.61 1.51
C PRO A 71 14.37 4.13 0.09
N LYS A 72 14.40 5.46 -0.10
CA LYS A 72 14.15 6.11 -1.39
C LYS A 72 15.08 5.60 -2.50
N ARG A 73 16.34 5.29 -2.15
CA ARG A 73 17.36 4.77 -3.08
C ARG A 73 17.03 3.42 -3.72
N VAL A 74 16.11 2.64 -3.14
CA VAL A 74 15.68 1.35 -3.71
C VAL A 74 14.34 1.45 -4.42
N MET A 75 13.69 2.62 -4.38
CA MET A 75 12.45 2.86 -5.11
C MET A 75 12.78 3.09 -6.58
N GLY A 76 12.09 2.38 -7.47
CA GLY A 76 12.17 2.62 -8.91
C GLY A 76 11.32 3.81 -9.34
N GLU A 77 11.00 3.86 -10.63
CA GLU A 77 10.12 4.89 -11.18
C GLU A 77 8.67 4.75 -10.67
N PRO A 78 7.95 5.86 -10.49
CA PRO A 78 6.53 5.82 -10.14
C PRO A 78 5.73 5.19 -11.30
N VAL A 79 4.89 4.22 -10.96
CA VAL A 79 4.11 3.42 -11.91
C VAL A 79 2.73 4.04 -12.20
N ALA A 80 2.09 4.59 -11.16
CA ALA A 80 0.79 5.27 -11.24
C ALA A 80 0.50 6.08 -9.95
N SER A 81 -0.55 6.90 -9.99
CA SER A 81 -1.11 7.58 -8.81
C SER A 81 -2.37 6.87 -8.31
N LEU A 82 -2.56 6.83 -6.99
CA LEU A 82 -3.77 6.29 -6.35
C LEU A 82 -4.58 7.38 -5.63
N LYS A 83 -4.38 8.66 -5.98
CA LYS A 83 -5.07 9.79 -5.34
C LYS A 83 -6.60 9.65 -5.37
N ALA A 84 -7.18 9.14 -6.47
CA ALA A 84 -8.62 8.92 -6.58
C ALA A 84 -9.18 7.84 -5.63
N GLN A 85 -8.31 7.01 -5.05
CA GLN A 85 -8.66 5.92 -4.13
C GLN A 85 -8.02 6.14 -2.74
N ALA A 86 -7.63 7.38 -2.42
CA ALA A 86 -6.89 7.70 -1.21
C ALA A 86 -7.67 7.40 0.07
N ASP A 87 -9.00 7.53 0.05
CA ASP A 87 -9.84 7.22 1.22
C ASP A 87 -9.73 5.76 1.63
N VAL A 88 -9.72 4.82 0.67
CA VAL A 88 -9.53 3.39 0.94
C VAL A 88 -8.20 3.12 1.66
N LEU A 89 -7.13 3.77 1.20
CA LEU A 89 -5.80 3.60 1.78
C LEU A 89 -5.71 4.22 3.19
N ARG A 90 -6.35 5.37 3.40
CA ARG A 90 -6.40 6.05 4.69
C ARG A 90 -7.25 5.30 5.70
N GLU A 91 -8.41 4.79 5.30
CA GLU A 91 -9.29 3.96 6.13
C GLU A 91 -8.60 2.65 6.55
N ALA A 92 -7.87 2.02 5.62
CA ALA A 92 -7.11 0.81 5.92
C ALA A 92 -5.98 1.08 6.93
N LEU A 93 -5.25 2.19 6.77
CA LEU A 93 -4.21 2.59 7.73
C LEU A 93 -4.80 2.94 9.09
N ASP A 94 -5.87 3.74 9.12
CA ASP A 94 -6.59 4.11 10.34
C ASP A 94 -7.03 2.87 11.11
N ALA A 95 -7.66 1.90 10.44
CA ALA A 95 -8.12 0.66 11.08
C ALA A 95 -7.00 -0.16 11.77
N VAL A 96 -5.74 -0.01 11.34
CA VAL A 96 -4.58 -0.66 12.00
C VAL A 96 -4.08 0.17 13.19
N VAL A 97 -4.04 1.50 13.05
CA VAL A 97 -3.32 2.38 13.98
C VAL A 97 -4.23 2.93 15.08
N SER A 98 -5.48 3.26 14.75
CA SER A 98 -6.42 3.86 15.70
C SER A 98 -7.06 2.81 16.60
N GLY A 99 -7.31 1.60 16.08
CA GLY A 99 -7.95 0.51 16.83
C GLY A 99 -9.39 0.81 17.27
N VAL A 100 -10.03 1.86 16.73
CA VAL A 100 -11.37 2.36 17.08
C VAL A 100 -12.34 2.40 15.90
#